data_AF-A0A919LCK9-F1
#
_entry.id   AF-A0A919LCK9-F1
#
_cell.length_a   1.000
_cell.length_b   1.000
_cell.length_c   1.000
_cell.angle_alpha   90.00
_cell.angle_beta   90.00
_cell.angle_gamma   90.00
#
_symmetry.space_group_name_H-M   'P 1'
#
loop_
_entity.id
_entity.type
_entity.pdbx_description
1 polymer ?
#
loop_
_entity_poly.entity_id
_entity_poly.type
_entity_poly.pdbx_seq_one_letter_code
_entity_poly.pdbx_strand_id
1 'polypeptide(L)'
;MTPEALRALCLGFNAAVEEFPFTPQTSVFKVLGKVFALSALDADPLKVNLKCEPEQAVRLREQHTAVVPGYHMNKRHWNTVTAGGPGALPDALVRELVEDSYDLVVAGLPKAERLRLDRP
;
A
#
# COMPACT_ATOMS: atom_id res chain seq x y z
N MET A 1 4.84 -10.15 -7.41
CA MET A 1 5.22 -10.58 -6.05
C MET A 1 4.20 -11.57 -5.51
N THR A 2 4.61 -12.41 -4.54
CA THR A 2 3.70 -13.35 -3.86
C THR A 2 2.96 -12.67 -2.69
N PRO A 3 1.84 -13.24 -2.21
CA PRO A 3 1.14 -12.73 -1.04
C PRO A 3 2.02 -12.64 0.21
N GLU A 4 2.86 -13.65 0.46
CA GLU A 4 3.78 -13.70 1.61
C GLU A 4 4.84 -12.61 1.51
N ALA A 5 5.36 -12.35 0.31
CA ALA A 5 6.33 -11.30 0.07
C ALA A 5 5.72 -9.90 0.27
N LEU A 6 4.49 -9.66 -0.19
CA LEU A 6 3.77 -8.41 0.04
C LEU A 6 3.52 -8.18 1.54
N ARG A 7 3.04 -9.21 2.24
CA ARG A 7 2.79 -9.15 3.68
C ARG A 7 4.08 -8.88 4.46
N ALA A 8 5.16 -9.60 4.15
CA ALA A 8 6.46 -9.43 4.79
C ALA A 8 7.03 -8.02 4.55
N LEU A 9 6.88 -7.49 3.33
CA LEU A 9 7.26 -6.11 3.02
C LEU A 9 6.50 -5.11 3.90
N CYS A 10 5.16 -5.19 3.92
CA CYS A 10 4.33 -4.28 4.71
C CYS A 10 4.63 -4.35 6.22
N LEU A 11 4.88 -5.55 6.75
CA LEU A 11 5.21 -5.73 8.17
C LEU A 11 6.68 -5.42 8.50
N GLY A 12 7.52 -5.20 7.49
CA GLY A 12 8.92 -4.82 7.67
C GLY A 12 9.10 -3.34 8.03
N PHE A 13 8.09 -2.48 7.83
CA PHE A 13 8.17 -1.07 8.17
C PHE A 13 8.03 -0.83 9.68
N ASN A 14 8.67 0.23 10.18
CA ASN A 14 8.64 0.59 11.60
C ASN A 14 7.20 0.83 12.09
N ALA A 15 6.87 0.24 13.24
CA ALA A 15 5.53 0.32 13.85
C ALA A 15 4.37 -0.07 12.91
N ALA A 16 4.66 -0.86 11.87
CA ALA A 16 3.63 -1.42 11.02
C ALA A 16 2.92 -2.58 11.73
N VAL A 17 1.60 -2.61 11.60
CA VAL A 17 0.74 -3.68 12.09
C VAL A 17 -0.22 -4.12 11.00
N GLU A 18 -0.65 -5.38 11.07
CA GLU A 18 -1.72 -5.92 10.23
C GLU A 18 -2.97 -6.13 11.09
N GLU A 19 -4.10 -5.64 10.59
CA GLU A 19 -5.41 -5.77 11.23
C GLU A 19 -6.49 -6.19 10.23
N PHE A 20 -7.62 -6.66 10.74
CA PHE A 20 -8.76 -7.15 9.95
C PHE A 20 -10.08 -6.44 10.31
N PRO A 21 -10.16 -5.09 10.21
CA PRO A 21 -11.29 -4.32 10.71
C PRO A 21 -12.57 -4.45 9.86
N PHE A 22 -12.48 -5.00 8.64
CA PHE A 22 -13.61 -5.09 7.71
C PHE A 22 -14.10 -6.53 7.53
N THR A 23 -13.19 -7.44 7.22
CA THR A 23 -13.44 -8.88 7.07
C THR A 23 -12.21 -9.65 7.55
N PRO A 24 -12.37 -10.92 7.98
CA PRO A 24 -11.24 -11.77 8.37
C PRO A 24 -10.20 -12.02 7.27
N GLN A 25 -10.52 -11.75 6.00
CA GLN A 25 -9.69 -12.03 4.84
C GLN A 25 -9.03 -10.77 4.23
N THR A 26 -9.42 -9.57 4.69
CA THR A 26 -8.85 -8.31 4.19
C THR A 26 -7.79 -7.81 5.15
N SER A 27 -6.53 -8.02 4.80
CA SER A 27 -5.38 -7.45 5.51
C SER A 27 -5.37 -5.94 5.34
N VAL A 28 -5.33 -5.23 6.47
CA VAL A 28 -5.20 -3.77 6.54
C VAL A 28 -3.91 -3.45 7.27
N PHE A 29 -2.93 -2.94 6.53
CA PHE A 29 -1.63 -2.55 7.08
C PHE A 29 -1.65 -1.10 7.50
N LYS A 30 -1.23 -0.86 8.75
CA LYS A 30 -1.27 0.46 9.39
C LYS A 30 0.04 0.81 10.04
N VAL A 31 0.38 2.10 10.03
CA VAL A 31 1.43 2.70 10.85
C VAL A 31 0.78 3.64 11.85
N LEU A 32 0.99 3.39 13.15
CA LEU A 32 0.40 4.19 14.25
C LEU A 32 -1.11 4.46 14.06
N GLY A 33 -1.85 3.42 13.66
CA GLY A 33 -3.30 3.47 13.44
C GLY A 33 -3.77 4.09 12.12
N LYS A 34 -2.85 4.55 11.25
CA LYS A 34 -3.15 5.08 9.90
C LYS A 34 -2.86 4.04 8.83
N VAL A 35 -3.83 3.82 7.93
CA VAL A 35 -3.72 2.83 6.86
C VAL A 35 -2.81 3.31 5.75
N PHE A 36 -1.88 2.44 5.31
CA PHE A 36 -1.04 2.68 4.13
C PHE A 36 -1.18 1.58 3.06
N ALA A 37 -1.62 0.37 3.41
CA ALA A 37 -1.90 -0.67 2.42
C ALA A 37 -3.11 -1.52 2.81
N LEU A 38 -3.88 -1.98 1.83
CA LEU A 38 -4.95 -2.96 2.03
C LEU A 38 -4.93 -4.01 0.92
N SER A 39 -5.07 -5.28 1.28
CA SER A 39 -5.08 -6.36 0.29
C SER A 39 -5.94 -7.52 0.77
N ALA A 40 -6.64 -8.15 -0.16
CA ALA A 40 -7.09 -9.53 0.02
C ALA A 40 -5.93 -10.42 -0.47
N LEU A 41 -5.08 -10.87 0.46
CA LEU A 41 -3.81 -11.53 0.12
C LEU A 41 -4.02 -12.85 -0.65
N ASP A 42 -5.12 -13.55 -0.40
CA ASP A 42 -5.46 -14.81 -1.06
C ASP A 42 -6.14 -14.61 -2.44
N ALA A 43 -6.32 -13.37 -2.90
CA ALA A 43 -6.95 -13.09 -4.17
C ALA A 43 -6.02 -13.36 -5.36
N ASP A 44 -6.59 -13.84 -6.46
CA ASP A 44 -5.92 -13.99 -7.75
C ASP A 44 -6.69 -13.20 -8.84
N PRO A 45 -6.09 -12.18 -9.48
CA PRO A 45 -4.72 -11.71 -9.26
C PRO A 45 -4.57 -10.94 -7.94
N LEU A 46 -3.38 -11.02 -7.34
CA LEU A 46 -3.03 -10.32 -6.11
C LEU A 46 -3.09 -8.80 -6.35
N LYS A 47 -3.87 -8.09 -5.53
CA LYS A 47 -4.06 -6.64 -5.62
C LYS A 47 -3.84 -5.97 -4.28
N VAL A 48 -3.32 -4.75 -4.31
CA VAL A 48 -3.12 -3.93 -3.12
C VAL A 48 -3.58 -2.49 -3.36
N ASN A 49 -4.33 -1.94 -2.42
CA ASN A 49 -4.67 -0.53 -2.37
C ASN A 49 -3.55 0.25 -1.70
N LEU A 50 -3.00 1.26 -2.38
CA LEU A 50 -1.90 2.09 -1.91
C LEU A 50 -2.25 3.57 -2.00
N LYS A 51 -1.85 4.33 -1.00
CA LYS A 51 -1.96 5.78 -0.96
C LYS A 51 -0.94 6.37 -1.92
N CYS A 52 -1.30 7.48 -2.56
CA CYS A 52 -0.48 8.13 -3.55
C CYS A 52 -0.79 9.63 -3.58
N GLU A 53 0.21 10.43 -3.97
CA GLU A 53 -0.01 11.84 -4.27
C GLU A 53 -0.94 11.98 -5.48
N PRO A 54 -1.88 12.94 -5.51
CA PRO A 54 -2.90 13.01 -6.56
C PRO A 54 -2.36 13.06 -7.99
N GLU A 55 -1.27 13.79 -8.21
CA GLU A 55 -0.64 13.90 -9.53
C GLU A 55 0.01 12.59 -9.96
N GLN A 56 0.70 11.91 -9.05
CA GLN A 56 1.30 10.60 -9.29
C GLN A 56 0.24 9.52 -9.50
N ALA A 57 -0.89 9.61 -8.78
CA ALA A 57 -1.99 8.67 -8.92
C ALA A 57 -2.54 8.66 -10.35
N VAL A 58 -2.64 9.82 -10.99
CA VAL A 58 -3.06 9.95 -12.40
C VAL A 58 -2.00 9.40 -13.34
N ARG A 59 -0.74 9.84 -13.19
CA ARG A 59 0.37 9.38 -14.06
C ARG A 59 0.53 7.86 -14.07
N LEU A 60 0.48 7.22 -12.90
CA LEU A 60 0.62 5.76 -12.79
C LEU A 60 -0.49 5.01 -13.54
N ARG A 61 -1.73 5.52 -13.50
CA ARG A 61 -2.87 4.92 -14.22
C ARG A 61 -2.75 5.08 -15.74
N GLU A 62 -2.16 6.18 -16.19
CA GLU A 62 -1.91 6.43 -17.62
C GLU A 62 -0.80 5.53 -18.16
N GLN A 63 0.23 5.28 -17.34
CA GLN A 63 1.42 4.52 -17.74
C GLN A 63 1.25 3.01 -17.59
N HIS A 64 0.38 2.55 -16.69
CA HIS A 64 0.26 1.14 -16.34
C HIS A 64 -1.20 0.70 -16.26
N THR A 65 -1.59 -0.25 -17.11
CA THR A 65 -2.92 -0.89 -17.07
C THR A 65 -3.15 -1.70 -15.78
N ALA A 66 -2.07 -2.08 -15.10
CA ALA A 66 -2.07 -2.74 -13.81
C ALA A 66 -2.45 -1.81 -12.63
N VAL A 67 -2.53 -0.49 -12.87
CA VAL A 67 -2.87 0.51 -11.86
C VAL A 67 -4.22 1.12 -12.21
N VAL A 68 -5.19 0.95 -11.32
CA VAL A 68 -6.56 1.47 -11.49
C VAL A 68 -6.96 2.35 -10.31
N PRO A 69 -8.03 3.16 -10.42
CA PRO A 69 -8.52 3.95 -9.29
C PRO A 69 -8.83 3.08 -8.07
N GLY A 70 -8.44 3.55 -6.88
CA GLY A 70 -8.56 2.79 -5.63
C GLY A 70 -9.96 2.22 -5.38
N TYR A 71 -10.05 0.90 -5.27
CA TYR A 71 -11.27 0.16 -4.95
C TYR A 71 -11.74 0.48 -3.52
N HIS A 72 -12.99 0.90 -3.37
CA HIS A 72 -13.59 1.40 -2.10
C HIS A 72 -12.83 2.55 -1.41
N MET A 73 -11.89 3.19 -2.11
CA MET A 73 -11.08 4.28 -1.56
C MET A 73 -11.36 5.60 -2.27
N ASN A 74 -10.84 6.69 -1.68
CA ASN A 74 -10.81 7.98 -2.35
C ASN A 74 -9.85 7.93 -3.55
N LYS A 75 -10.43 7.88 -4.75
CA LYS A 75 -9.72 7.72 -6.04
C LYS A 75 -8.79 8.88 -6.38
N ARG A 76 -8.85 10.01 -5.65
CA ARG A 76 -7.86 11.08 -5.77
C ARG A 76 -6.53 10.70 -5.12
N HIS A 77 -6.56 9.92 -4.05
CA HIS A 77 -5.39 9.65 -3.19
C HIS A 77 -5.00 8.18 -3.12
N TRP A 78 -5.73 7.30 -3.81
CA TRP A 78 -5.53 5.86 -3.71
C TRP A 78 -5.60 5.19 -5.07
N ASN A 79 -4.70 4.24 -5.28
CA ASN A 79 -4.65 3.34 -6.42
C ASN A 79 -4.83 1.90 -5.96
N THR A 80 -5.46 1.07 -6.80
CA THR A 80 -5.37 -0.39 -6.69
C THR A 80 -4.33 -0.85 -7.69
N VAL A 81 -3.31 -1.55 -7.21
CA VAL A 81 -2.18 -2.06 -8.00
C VAL A 81 -2.30 -3.58 -8.09
N THR A 82 -2.24 -4.13 -9.30
CA THR A 82 -2.05 -5.57 -9.52
C THR A 82 -0.59 -5.91 -9.22
N ALA A 83 -0.38 -6.58 -8.09
CA ALA A 83 0.93 -6.86 -7.51
C ALA A 83 1.46 -8.27 -7.81
N GLY A 84 0.59 -9.21 -8.19
CA GLY A 84 0.98 -10.58 -8.55
C GLY A 84 0.03 -11.20 -9.56
N GLY A 85 0.51 -12.21 -10.26
CA GLY A 85 -0.22 -12.86 -11.36
C GLY A 85 -0.02 -12.19 -12.73
N PRO A 86 -0.75 -12.64 -13.77
CA PRO A 86 -0.63 -12.11 -15.13
C PRO A 86 -0.94 -10.61 -15.20
N GLY A 87 -0.07 -9.85 -15.89
CA GLY A 87 -0.25 -8.41 -16.05
C GLY A 87 0.02 -7.58 -14.78
N ALA A 88 0.66 -8.17 -13.77
CA ALA A 88 1.14 -7.44 -12.59
C ALA A 88 2.30 -6.49 -12.93
N LEU A 89 2.47 -5.46 -12.10
CA LEU A 89 3.68 -4.64 -12.13
C LEU A 89 4.93 -5.44 -11.74
N PRO A 90 6.12 -5.01 -12.17
CA PRO A 90 7.38 -5.55 -11.66
C PRO A 90 7.46 -5.41 -10.14
N ASP A 91 7.95 -6.45 -9.46
CA ASP A 91 8.04 -6.50 -7.99
C ASP A 91 8.79 -5.32 -7.38
N ALA A 92 9.82 -4.82 -8.06
CA ALA A 92 10.56 -3.64 -7.64
C ALA A 92 9.69 -2.38 -7.61
N LEU A 93 8.85 -2.17 -8.63
CA LEU A 93 7.94 -1.03 -8.69
C LEU A 93 6.81 -1.17 -7.66
N VAL A 94 6.29 -2.38 -7.44
CA VAL A 94 5.30 -2.60 -6.37
C VAL A 94 5.91 -2.27 -5.00
N ARG A 95 7.17 -2.64 -4.76
CA ARG A 95 7.87 -2.30 -3.51
C ARG A 95 7.99 -0.79 -3.32
N GLU A 96 8.46 -0.07 -4.35
CA GLU A 96 8.56 1.40 -4.34
C GLU A 96 7.20 2.05 -4.04
N LEU A 97 6.13 1.59 -4.67
CA LEU A 97 4.78 2.13 -4.42
C LEU A 97 4.26 1.85 -3.00
N VAL A 98 4.66 0.73 -2.38
CA VAL A 98 4.33 0.42 -0.98
C VAL A 98 5.12 1.33 -0.04
N GLU A 99 6.41 1.53 -0.30
CA GLU A 99 7.31 2.44 0.43
C GLU A 99 6.76 3.89 0.37
N ASP A 100 6.47 4.40 -0.83
CA ASP A 100 5.87 5.72 -1.03
C ASP A 100 4.55 5.89 -0.26
N SER A 101 3.71 4.86 -0.27
CA SER A 101 2.43 4.88 0.45
C SER A 101 2.64 4.98 1.96
N TYR A 102 3.59 4.21 2.51
CA TYR A 102 3.96 4.27 3.92
C TYR A 102 4.53 5.66 4.27
N ASP A 103 5.50 6.15 3.50
CA ASP A 103 6.15 7.44 3.73
C ASP A 103 5.16 8.60 3.65
N LEU A 104 4.22 8.57 2.70
CA LEU A 104 3.17 9.57 2.58
C LEU A 104 2.23 9.57 3.81
N VAL A 105 1.94 8.40 4.37
CA VAL A 105 1.15 8.31 5.60
C VAL A 105 1.95 8.83 6.79
N VAL A 106 3.23 8.45 6.92
CA VAL A 106 4.14 8.93 7.97
C VAL A 106 4.31 10.44 7.91
N ALA A 107 4.49 11.03 6.73
CA ALA A 107 4.62 12.47 6.53
C ALA A 107 3.41 13.26 7.07
N GLY A 108 2.22 12.65 7.05
CA GLY A 108 0.99 13.22 7.62
C GLY A 108 0.85 13.10 9.14
N LEU A 109 1.78 12.43 9.84
CA LEU A 109 1.74 12.26 11.29
C LEU A 109 2.30 13.47 12.05
N PRO A 110 1.90 13.67 13.32
CA PRO A 110 2.51 14.66 14.19
C PRO A 110 4.05 14.52 14.23
N LYS A 111 4.77 15.65 14.28
CA LYS A 111 6.25 15.66 14.27
C LYS A 111 6.86 14.73 15.33
N ALA A 112 6.27 14.69 16.53
CA ALA A 112 6.73 13.83 17.61
C ALA A 112 6.69 12.34 17.24
N GLU A 113 5.64 11.90 16.56
CA GLU A 113 5.49 10.49 16.13
C GLU A 113 6.42 10.15 14.97
N ARG A 114 6.60 11.07 14.01
CA ARG A 114 7.59 10.89 12.92
C ARG A 114 9.00 10.65 13.46
N LEU A 115 9.43 11.46 14.43
CA LEU A 115 10.74 11.32 15.08
C LEU A 115 10.92 9.98 15.83
N ARG A 116 9.84 9.31 16.23
CA ARG A 116 9.91 7.97 16.84
C ARG A 116 10.13 6.88 15.80
N LEU A 117 9.68 7.09 14.58
CA LEU A 117 9.82 6.17 13.45
C LEU A 117 11.18 6.32 12.75
N ASP A 118 11.77 7.52 12.79
CA ASP A 118 13.08 7.84 12.21
C ASP A 118 14.28 7.36 13.06
N ARG A 119 14.03 6.80 14.25
CA ARG A 119 15.11 6.45 15.18
C ARG A 119 15.67 5.06 14.86
N PRO A 120 16.98 4.93 14.58
CA PRO A 120 17.63 3.63 14.37
C PRO A 120 17.65 2.76 15.63
#